data_AF-A0A7S2I7Z4-F1
#
_entry.id   AF-A0A7S2I7Z4-F1
#
_cell.length_a   1.000
_cell.length_b   1.000
_cell.length_c   1.000
_cell.angle_alpha   90.00
_cell.angle_beta   90.00
_cell.angle_gamma   90.00
#
_symmetry.space_group_name_H-M   'P 1'
#
loop_
_entity.id
_entity.type
_entity.pdbx_description
1 polymer ?
#
loop_
_entity_poly.entity_id
_entity_poly.type
_entity_poly.pdbx_seq_one_letter_code
_entity_poly.pdbx_strand_id
1 'polypeptide(L)'
;SGNQALLDTAVRLADKMLHAFQTSNGMPMKEVDVGTGDTSPGGGAEKLKLLAEVGTMQMEFRGMTHATGDPKYRSAVDRTTETLLNATRGRGLVPNHISSEGFDGSQISLGSGGDSYYEYLLKQWIQSGRTETHLKDAWKQAMREMMDKLVFRTKGGTLFVADLEHGSPKYKMDHLACFVAGMLMKGSRMLPVEEVDPEWEPTAAGLTDTCYQFYKRSPCGLSPEYYVFHMDRQPPDDMSIPSDAPQNLLRPEAAEAIFYM
;
A
#
# COMPACT_ATOMS: atom_id res chain seq x y z
N SER A 1 18.61 1.92 19.62
CA SER A 1 20.06 1.87 19.91
C SER A 1 20.60 3.17 20.48
N GLY A 2 20.00 4.35 20.21
CA GLY A 2 20.54 5.64 20.65
C GLY A 2 21.84 6.05 19.93
N ASN A 3 22.16 5.39 18.81
CA ASN A 3 23.41 5.59 18.10
C ASN A 3 23.30 6.74 17.10
N GLN A 4 23.98 7.86 17.40
CA GLN A 4 23.98 9.08 16.58
C GLN A 4 24.47 8.83 15.14
N ALA A 5 25.41 7.91 14.92
CA ALA A 5 25.95 7.65 13.58
C ALA A 5 24.88 7.11 12.61
N LEU A 6 23.83 6.44 13.13
CA LEU A 6 22.69 6.01 12.32
C LEU A 6 21.85 7.22 11.90
N LEU A 7 21.59 8.16 12.82
CA LEU A 7 20.85 9.38 12.53
C LEU A 7 21.61 10.26 11.52
N ASP A 8 22.91 10.45 11.71
CA ASP A 8 23.74 11.24 10.78
C ASP A 8 23.75 10.63 9.38
N THR A 9 23.73 9.30 9.28
CA THR A 9 23.63 8.61 7.98
C THR A 9 22.26 8.78 7.35
N ALA A 10 21.19 8.69 8.14
CA ALA A 10 19.82 8.94 7.68
C ALA A 10 19.66 10.38 7.16
N VAL A 11 20.20 11.38 7.89
CA VAL A 11 20.20 12.79 7.48
C VAL A 11 20.87 12.97 6.12
N ARG A 12 22.10 12.43 5.95
CA ARG A 12 22.83 12.54 4.68
C ARG A 12 22.07 11.95 3.50
N LEU A 13 21.38 10.82 3.69
CA LEU A 13 20.59 10.20 2.64
C LEU A 13 19.31 11.00 2.36
N ALA A 14 18.57 11.39 3.39
CA ALA A 14 17.33 12.15 3.25
C ALA A 14 17.57 13.51 2.57
N ASP A 15 18.66 14.21 2.91
CA ASP A 15 19.06 15.46 2.26
C ASP A 15 19.28 15.29 0.75
N LYS A 16 19.89 14.18 0.33
CA LYS A 16 20.08 13.85 -1.09
C LYS A 16 18.76 13.49 -1.77
N MET A 17 17.88 12.75 -1.09
CA MET A 17 16.57 12.39 -1.63
C MET A 17 15.63 13.60 -1.77
N LEU A 18 15.80 14.66 -0.95
CA LEU A 18 14.99 15.89 -1.04
C LEU A 18 15.06 16.57 -2.42
N HIS A 19 16.11 16.33 -3.20
CA HIS A 19 16.19 16.81 -4.58
C HIS A 19 15.00 16.35 -5.43
N ALA A 20 14.53 15.11 -5.25
CA ALA A 20 13.36 14.58 -5.97
C ALA A 20 12.09 15.42 -5.72
N PHE A 21 11.97 16.09 -4.58
CA PHE A 21 10.79 16.87 -4.20
C PHE A 21 10.84 18.30 -4.75
N GLN A 22 11.87 18.73 -5.47
CA GLN A 22 12.00 20.09 -6.02
C GLN A 22 11.13 20.30 -7.26
N THR A 23 9.84 20.01 -7.15
CA THR A 23 8.85 20.15 -8.22
C THR A 23 7.82 21.22 -7.86
N SER A 24 7.30 21.91 -8.89
CA SER A 24 6.30 22.97 -8.72
C SER A 24 4.90 22.44 -8.42
N ASN A 25 4.61 21.19 -8.80
CA ASN A 25 3.31 20.55 -8.64
C ASN A 25 3.20 19.68 -7.38
N GLY A 26 4.23 19.66 -6.52
CA GLY A 26 4.21 18.90 -5.26
C GLY A 26 4.45 17.39 -5.40
N MET A 27 4.54 16.85 -6.61
CA MET A 27 4.82 15.43 -6.86
C MET A 27 6.31 15.18 -7.02
N PRO A 28 6.93 14.25 -6.26
CA PRO A 28 8.36 14.00 -6.34
C PRO A 28 8.73 13.35 -7.67
N MET A 29 9.94 13.62 -8.17
CA MET A 29 10.52 12.93 -9.33
C MET A 29 10.71 11.45 -9.01
N LYS A 30 10.65 10.60 -10.05
CA LYS A 30 10.73 9.14 -9.89
C LYS A 30 12.13 8.71 -9.44
N GLU A 31 13.15 9.34 -10.01
CA GLU A 31 14.54 8.99 -9.77
C GLU A 31 15.35 10.20 -9.31
N VAL A 32 16.32 9.94 -8.44
CA VAL A 32 17.32 10.90 -7.98
C VAL A 32 18.69 10.22 -7.92
N ASP A 33 19.68 10.82 -8.57
CA ASP A 33 21.08 10.45 -8.40
C ASP A 33 21.56 10.99 -7.05
N VAL A 34 21.85 10.10 -6.10
CA VAL A 34 22.30 10.50 -4.75
C VAL A 34 23.73 11.06 -4.73
N GLY A 35 24.49 10.92 -5.81
CA GLY A 35 25.83 11.50 -5.98
C GLY A 35 25.78 12.94 -6.48
N THR A 36 24.98 13.21 -7.51
CA THR A 36 24.91 14.52 -8.17
C THR A 36 23.71 15.37 -7.74
N GLY A 37 22.64 14.75 -7.26
CA GLY A 37 21.35 15.39 -6.99
C GLY A 37 20.49 15.58 -8.24
N ASP A 38 20.91 15.06 -9.39
CA ASP A 38 20.14 15.12 -10.63
C ASP A 38 18.87 14.26 -10.51
N THR A 39 17.76 14.79 -11.01
CA THR A 39 16.46 14.11 -10.94
C THR A 39 15.91 13.84 -12.32
N SER A 40 15.25 12.70 -12.48
CA SER A 40 14.60 12.30 -13.73
C SER A 40 13.13 11.93 -13.48
N PRO A 41 12.21 12.29 -14.38
CA PRO A 41 10.83 11.83 -14.29
C PRO A 41 10.68 10.35 -14.66
N GLY A 42 11.76 9.67 -15.10
CA GLY A 42 11.71 8.36 -15.77
C GLY A 42 11.64 8.51 -17.31
N GLY A 43 11.90 7.43 -18.05
CA GLY A 43 11.86 7.41 -19.52
C GLY A 43 10.55 6.86 -20.11
N GLY A 44 10.01 7.47 -21.18
CA GLY A 44 8.90 6.89 -21.95
C GLY A 44 7.56 6.82 -21.18
N ALA A 45 6.92 5.64 -21.14
CA ALA A 45 5.69 5.38 -20.35
C ALA A 45 5.90 5.58 -18.83
N GLU A 46 7.15 5.72 -18.38
CA GLU A 46 7.52 5.97 -16.98
C GLU A 46 7.28 7.42 -16.50
N LYS A 47 6.70 8.30 -17.31
CA LYS A 47 6.17 9.58 -16.80
C LYS A 47 5.06 9.37 -15.76
N LEU A 48 4.40 8.22 -15.81
CA LEU A 48 3.48 7.76 -14.78
C LEU A 48 4.26 7.25 -13.58
N LYS A 49 3.93 7.78 -12.41
CA LYS A 49 4.50 7.37 -11.12
C LYS A 49 3.58 6.33 -10.50
N LEU A 50 4.17 5.34 -9.83
CA LEU A 50 3.38 4.39 -9.06
C LEU A 50 2.84 5.08 -7.80
N LEU A 51 1.57 4.81 -7.50
CA LEU A 51 0.88 5.36 -6.34
C LEU A 51 1.60 4.97 -5.03
N ALA A 52 2.00 3.71 -4.92
CA ALA A 52 2.79 3.22 -3.80
C ALA A 52 4.11 3.98 -3.64
N GLU A 53 4.85 4.27 -4.72
CA GLU A 53 6.14 4.98 -4.63
C GLU A 53 5.99 6.40 -4.06
N VAL A 54 5.05 7.18 -4.60
CA VAL A 54 4.83 8.57 -4.15
C VAL A 54 4.10 8.65 -2.80
N GLY A 55 3.34 7.60 -2.46
CA GLY A 55 2.52 7.50 -1.26
C GLY A 55 3.19 6.82 -0.06
N THR A 56 4.47 6.40 -0.18
CA THR A 56 5.15 5.58 0.85
C THR A 56 6.53 6.13 1.23
N MET A 57 6.65 7.45 1.34
CA MET A 57 7.85 8.13 1.88
C MET A 57 7.53 8.98 3.12
N GLN A 58 6.24 9.11 3.44
CA GLN A 58 5.73 10.09 4.39
C GLN A 58 6.16 9.76 5.82
N MET A 59 6.07 8.49 6.22
CA MET A 59 6.39 8.07 7.58
C MET A 59 7.86 8.34 7.93
N GLU A 60 8.76 8.07 6.99
CA GLU A 60 10.21 8.23 7.11
C GLU A 60 10.57 9.70 7.21
N PHE A 61 10.11 10.52 6.26
CA PHE A 61 10.45 11.95 6.23
C PHE A 61 9.81 12.72 7.39
N ARG A 62 8.59 12.37 7.82
CA ARG A 62 8.01 12.92 9.06
C ARG A 62 8.82 12.49 10.28
N GLY A 63 9.30 11.25 10.31
CA GLY A 63 10.23 10.75 11.31
C GLY A 63 11.54 11.54 11.34
N MET A 64 12.07 11.92 10.17
CA MET A 64 13.27 12.78 10.06
C MET A 64 13.05 14.16 10.66
N THR A 65 11.91 14.81 10.42
CA THR A 65 11.57 16.07 11.10
C THR A 65 11.48 15.89 12.61
N HIS A 66 10.87 14.80 13.09
CA HIS A 66 10.81 14.53 14.53
C HIS A 66 12.21 14.33 15.14
N ALA A 67 13.10 13.60 14.46
CA ALA A 67 14.43 13.27 14.97
C ALA A 67 15.42 14.44 14.90
N THR A 68 15.28 15.34 13.92
CA THR A 68 16.24 16.42 13.66
C THR A 68 15.74 17.80 14.07
N GLY A 69 14.42 17.98 14.18
CA GLY A 69 13.78 19.29 14.34
C GLY A 69 13.69 20.11 13.04
N ASP A 70 14.21 19.61 11.92
CA ASP A 70 14.18 20.32 10.63
C ASP A 70 12.85 20.07 9.90
N PRO A 71 12.02 21.11 9.67
CA PRO A 71 10.70 20.96 9.07
C PRO A 71 10.74 20.56 7.59
N LYS A 72 11.87 20.73 6.90
CA LYS A 72 11.96 20.52 5.44
C LYS A 72 11.54 19.10 5.02
N TYR A 73 11.83 18.09 5.84
CA TYR A 73 11.52 16.70 5.53
C TYR A 73 10.00 16.46 5.51
N ARG A 74 9.31 16.82 6.59
CA ARG A 74 7.85 16.75 6.67
C ARG A 74 7.19 17.62 5.61
N SER A 75 7.63 18.86 5.42
CA SER A 75 7.02 19.76 4.44
C SER A 75 7.08 19.21 3.01
N ALA A 76 8.15 18.49 2.64
CA ALA A 76 8.26 17.88 1.32
C ALA A 76 7.18 16.83 1.06
N VAL A 77 6.99 15.90 2.02
CA VAL A 77 6.06 14.76 1.87
C VAL A 77 4.60 15.12 2.18
N ASP A 78 4.35 16.11 3.06
CA ASP A 78 3.01 16.60 3.34
C ASP A 78 2.42 17.27 2.09
N ARG A 79 3.22 18.06 1.36
CA ARG A 79 2.82 18.64 0.07
C ARG A 79 2.49 17.56 -0.97
N THR A 80 3.26 16.47 -1.02
CA THR A 80 2.95 15.32 -1.88
C THR A 80 1.64 14.67 -1.49
N THR A 81 1.40 14.50 -0.19
CA THR A 81 0.15 13.93 0.35
C THR A 81 -1.06 14.79 0.00
N GLU A 82 -0.98 16.11 0.19
CA GLU A 82 -2.03 17.05 -0.21
C GLU A 82 -2.33 16.95 -1.72
N THR A 83 -1.29 16.89 -2.55
CA THR A 83 -1.45 16.78 -4.00
C THR A 83 -2.13 15.47 -4.39
N LEU A 84 -1.72 14.34 -3.78
CA LEU A 84 -2.33 13.03 -3.99
C LEU A 84 -3.80 13.03 -3.59
N LEU A 85 -4.10 13.49 -2.37
CA LEU A 85 -5.47 13.52 -1.84
C LEU A 85 -6.39 14.40 -2.68
N ASN A 86 -5.91 15.56 -3.14
CA ASN A 86 -6.67 16.42 -4.04
C ASN A 86 -6.94 15.73 -5.39
N ALA A 87 -5.97 15.00 -5.94
CA ALA A 87 -6.13 14.25 -7.18
C ALA A 87 -7.15 13.10 -7.07
N THR A 88 -7.40 12.57 -5.86
CA THR A 88 -8.41 11.51 -5.66
C THR A 88 -9.82 12.01 -5.98
N ARG A 89 -10.06 13.32 -5.84
CA ARG A 89 -11.38 13.96 -5.91
C ARG A 89 -12.41 13.29 -4.97
N GLY A 90 -11.95 12.86 -3.80
CA GLY A 90 -12.77 12.21 -2.77
C GLY A 90 -13.05 10.71 -3.00
N ARG A 91 -12.46 10.11 -4.05
CA ARG A 91 -12.53 8.65 -4.25
C ARG A 91 -11.59 7.95 -3.27
N GLY A 92 -12.05 6.84 -2.72
CA GLY A 92 -11.26 5.98 -1.84
C GLY A 92 -10.27 5.13 -2.63
N LEU A 93 -10.75 4.44 -3.66
CA LEU A 93 -9.92 3.67 -4.57
C LEU A 93 -9.56 4.49 -5.80
N VAL A 94 -8.29 4.44 -6.17
CA VAL A 94 -7.73 5.20 -7.28
C VAL A 94 -6.76 4.33 -8.10
N PRO A 95 -6.57 4.63 -9.39
CA PRO A 95 -5.59 3.95 -10.23
C PRO A 95 -4.19 3.91 -9.60
N ASN A 96 -3.47 2.82 -9.85
CA ASN A 96 -2.11 2.62 -9.34
C ASN A 96 -1.07 3.56 -10.00
N HIS A 97 -1.45 4.29 -11.04
CA HIS A 97 -0.58 5.21 -11.75
C HIS A 97 -1.10 6.65 -11.64
N ILE A 98 -0.17 7.58 -11.47
CA ILE A 98 -0.47 9.01 -11.37
C ILE A 98 0.53 9.85 -12.15
N SER A 99 0.02 10.88 -12.82
CA SER A 99 0.79 11.89 -13.54
C SER A 99 0.62 13.27 -12.90
N SER A 100 1.25 14.29 -13.49
CA SER A 100 0.99 15.69 -13.13
C SER A 100 -0.44 16.14 -13.40
N GLU A 101 -1.19 15.44 -14.26
CA GLU A 101 -2.57 15.76 -14.63
C GLU A 101 -3.60 15.01 -13.76
N GLY A 102 -3.13 14.10 -12.90
CA GLY A 102 -3.96 13.27 -12.02
C GLY A 102 -3.76 11.78 -12.29
N PHE A 103 -4.63 10.99 -11.67
CA PHE A 103 -4.62 9.53 -11.83
C PHE A 103 -4.89 9.11 -13.27
N ASP A 104 -4.06 8.19 -13.76
CA ASP A 104 -4.14 7.63 -15.10
C ASP A 104 -4.06 6.10 -15.01
N GLY A 105 -4.53 5.40 -16.03
CA GLY A 105 -4.58 3.96 -16.09
C GLY A 105 -5.87 3.35 -15.54
N SER A 106 -6.00 2.04 -15.79
CA SER A 106 -7.23 1.28 -15.55
C SER A 106 -7.11 0.29 -14.39
N GLN A 107 -5.90 0.08 -13.88
CA GLN A 107 -5.62 -0.87 -12.81
C GLN A 107 -5.77 -0.20 -11.44
N ILE A 108 -6.57 -0.81 -10.58
CA ILE A 108 -6.68 -0.50 -9.16
C ILE A 108 -6.36 -1.80 -8.42
N SER A 109 -5.32 -1.77 -7.58
CA SER A 109 -4.90 -2.94 -6.81
C SER A 109 -4.35 -2.52 -5.46
N LEU A 110 -4.63 -3.32 -4.43
CA LEU A 110 -3.91 -3.28 -3.14
C LEU A 110 -2.74 -4.29 -3.13
N GLY A 111 -2.32 -4.78 -4.29
CA GLY A 111 -1.03 -5.42 -4.50
C GLY A 111 -0.06 -4.42 -5.13
N SER A 112 0.75 -4.92 -6.06
CA SER A 112 1.85 -4.16 -6.65
C SER A 112 1.41 -2.80 -7.20
N GLY A 113 2.08 -1.74 -6.74
CA GLY A 113 1.94 -0.37 -7.26
C GLY A 113 0.88 0.49 -6.58
N GLY A 114 0.04 -0.07 -5.70
CA GLY A 114 -0.97 0.67 -4.94
C GLY A 114 -1.03 0.35 -3.44
N ASP A 115 -0.66 -0.87 -3.06
CA ASP A 115 -0.57 -1.38 -1.67
C ASP A 115 -0.26 -0.33 -0.58
N SER A 116 0.99 0.10 -0.46
CA SER A 116 1.49 0.80 0.72
C SER A 116 1.05 2.26 0.81
N TYR A 117 0.48 2.84 -0.27
CA TYR A 117 -0.22 4.12 -0.18
C TYR A 117 -1.40 4.05 0.81
N TYR A 118 -2.24 3.01 0.67
CA TYR A 118 -3.38 2.81 1.57
C TYR A 118 -2.91 2.54 2.99
N GLU A 119 -1.82 1.77 3.14
CA GLU A 119 -1.20 1.53 4.44
C GLU A 119 -0.73 2.82 5.12
N TYR A 120 -0.11 3.72 4.36
CA TYR A 120 0.48 4.96 4.86
C TYR A 120 -0.58 6.00 5.21
N LEU A 121 -1.77 5.99 4.60
CA LEU A 121 -2.87 6.84 5.08
C LEU A 121 -3.19 6.54 6.55
N LEU A 122 -3.34 5.26 6.91
CA LEU A 122 -3.60 4.84 8.28
C LEU A 122 -2.40 5.10 9.20
N LYS A 123 -1.20 4.68 8.78
CA LYS A 123 0.01 4.80 9.60
C LYS A 123 0.39 6.25 9.89
N GLN A 124 0.23 7.16 8.92
CA GLN A 124 0.49 8.60 9.12
C GLN A 124 -0.50 9.21 10.10
N TRP A 125 -1.79 8.87 10.00
CA TRP A 125 -2.77 9.31 11.00
C TRP A 125 -2.37 8.85 12.40
N ILE A 126 -1.97 7.59 12.57
CA ILE A 126 -1.48 7.07 13.85
C ILE A 126 -0.21 7.84 14.30
N GLN A 127 0.77 8.04 13.42
CA GLN A 127 2.02 8.76 13.70
C GLN A 127 1.78 10.20 14.14
N SER A 128 0.72 10.85 13.63
CA SER A 128 0.31 12.21 14.01
C SER A 128 -0.27 12.32 15.43
N GLY A 129 -0.28 11.24 16.20
CA GLY A 129 -1.02 11.18 17.46
C GLY A 129 -2.53 11.18 17.23
N ARG A 130 -2.98 10.66 16.08
CA ARG A 130 -4.39 10.58 15.67
C ARG A 130 -5.07 11.94 15.45
N THR A 131 -4.31 12.98 15.14
CA THR A 131 -4.82 14.36 15.01
C THR A 131 -5.16 14.75 13.57
N GLU A 132 -4.50 14.17 12.57
CA GLU A 132 -4.72 14.49 11.16
C GLU A 132 -5.89 13.68 10.58
N THR A 133 -7.12 14.10 10.89
CA THR A 133 -8.33 13.34 10.55
C THR A 133 -8.56 13.17 9.05
N HIS A 134 -8.08 14.08 8.21
CA HIS A 134 -8.19 13.96 6.75
C HIS A 134 -7.53 12.68 6.20
N LEU A 135 -6.44 12.21 6.82
CA LEU A 135 -5.78 10.94 6.47
C LEU A 135 -6.62 9.73 6.88
N LYS A 136 -7.19 9.79 8.09
CA LYS A 136 -8.13 8.79 8.61
C LYS A 136 -9.34 8.68 7.69
N ASP A 137 -9.94 9.80 7.32
CA ASP A 137 -11.15 9.86 6.51
C ASP A 137 -10.89 9.34 5.09
N ALA A 138 -9.74 9.69 4.50
CA ALA A 138 -9.29 9.12 3.22
C ALA A 138 -9.10 7.60 3.30
N TRP A 139 -8.44 7.10 4.36
CA TRP A 139 -8.28 5.66 4.57
C TRP A 139 -9.62 4.94 4.74
N LYS A 140 -10.54 5.48 5.55
CA LYS A 140 -11.87 4.89 5.75
C LYS A 140 -12.66 4.84 4.44
N GLN A 141 -12.60 5.90 3.63
CA GLN A 141 -13.24 5.92 2.32
C GLN A 141 -12.62 4.86 1.39
N ALA A 142 -11.29 4.70 1.40
CA ALA A 142 -10.61 3.64 0.64
C ALA A 142 -11.03 2.23 1.10
N MET A 143 -11.08 1.98 2.41
CA MET A 143 -11.49 0.67 2.94
C MET A 143 -12.94 0.37 2.60
N ARG A 144 -13.85 1.35 2.69
CA ARG A 144 -15.25 1.17 2.27
C ARG A 144 -15.35 0.74 0.81
N GLU A 145 -14.62 1.39 -0.09
CA GLU A 145 -14.63 1.04 -1.51
C GLU A 145 -13.90 -0.27 -1.82
N MET A 146 -12.84 -0.61 -1.07
CA MET A 146 -12.15 -1.90 -1.17
C MET A 146 -13.08 -3.05 -0.76
N MET A 147 -13.78 -2.91 0.36
CA MET A 147 -14.79 -3.87 0.82
C MET A 147 -15.90 -4.09 -0.22
N ASP A 148 -16.39 -3.02 -0.84
CA ASP A 148 -17.47 -3.07 -1.83
C ASP A 148 -17.04 -3.66 -3.18
N LYS A 149 -15.83 -3.32 -3.66
CA LYS A 149 -15.44 -3.57 -5.06
C LYS A 149 -14.38 -4.65 -5.24
N LEU A 150 -13.57 -4.92 -4.21
CA LEU A 150 -12.38 -5.75 -4.30
C LEU A 150 -12.43 -7.00 -3.43
N VAL A 151 -13.28 -7.05 -2.39
CA VAL A 151 -13.41 -8.25 -1.55
C VAL A 151 -14.37 -9.23 -2.18
N PHE A 152 -13.87 -10.42 -2.54
CA PHE A 152 -14.66 -11.49 -3.14
C PHE A 152 -14.54 -12.77 -2.34
N ARG A 153 -15.55 -13.63 -2.46
CA ARG A 153 -15.59 -14.96 -1.88
C ARG A 153 -15.89 -15.99 -2.95
N THR A 154 -15.07 -17.05 -3.04
CA THR A 154 -15.37 -18.20 -3.91
C THR A 154 -16.59 -18.94 -3.40
N LYS A 155 -17.21 -19.77 -4.25
CA LYS A 155 -18.32 -20.66 -3.85
C LYS A 155 -17.94 -21.57 -2.67
N GLY A 156 -16.67 -21.96 -2.58
CA GLY A 156 -16.14 -22.74 -1.47
C GLY A 156 -15.82 -21.95 -0.19
N GLY A 157 -15.98 -20.62 -0.20
CA GLY A 157 -15.85 -19.78 0.98
C GLY A 157 -14.51 -19.06 1.15
N THR A 158 -13.53 -19.27 0.26
CA THR A 158 -12.22 -18.59 0.32
C THR A 158 -12.38 -17.11 0.03
N LEU A 159 -11.89 -16.26 0.92
CA LEU A 159 -12.02 -14.80 0.86
C LEU A 159 -10.73 -14.17 0.31
N PHE A 160 -10.82 -13.27 -0.66
CA PHE A 160 -9.62 -12.65 -1.24
C PHE A 160 -9.88 -11.21 -1.67
N VAL A 161 -8.79 -10.46 -1.84
CA VAL A 161 -8.82 -9.11 -2.42
C VAL A 161 -8.39 -9.20 -3.88
N ALA A 162 -9.31 -8.90 -4.78
CA ALA A 162 -9.10 -8.86 -6.22
C ALA A 162 -8.45 -7.55 -6.67
N ASP A 163 -7.95 -7.55 -7.90
CA ASP A 163 -7.64 -6.32 -8.63
C ASP A 163 -8.86 -5.89 -9.45
N LEU A 164 -8.94 -4.59 -9.78
CA LEU A 164 -9.77 -4.12 -10.88
C LEU A 164 -8.89 -3.73 -12.06
N GLU A 165 -9.33 -4.12 -13.25
CA GLU A 165 -8.73 -3.70 -14.51
C GLU A 165 -9.85 -3.29 -15.46
N HIS A 166 -9.81 -2.05 -15.94
CA HIS A 166 -10.89 -1.48 -16.78
C HIS A 166 -12.28 -1.60 -16.13
N GLY A 167 -12.35 -1.45 -14.80
CA GLY A 167 -13.58 -1.55 -14.03
C GLY A 167 -14.12 -2.97 -13.85
N SER A 168 -13.41 -3.99 -14.34
CA SER A 168 -13.77 -5.40 -14.16
C SER A 168 -12.86 -6.09 -13.16
N PRO A 169 -13.38 -6.93 -12.25
CA PRO A 169 -12.56 -7.64 -11.30
C PRO A 169 -11.69 -8.68 -12.00
N LYS A 170 -10.42 -8.75 -11.59
CA LYS A 170 -9.51 -9.84 -11.90
C LYS A 170 -9.39 -10.67 -10.64
N TYR A 171 -9.91 -11.89 -10.70
CA TYR A 171 -9.88 -12.84 -9.59
C TYR A 171 -8.48 -13.43 -9.41
N LYS A 172 -7.54 -12.57 -9.06
CA LYS A 172 -6.18 -12.87 -8.65
C LYS A 172 -5.88 -12.10 -7.37
N MET A 173 -4.93 -12.58 -6.58
CA MET A 173 -4.43 -11.87 -5.41
C MET A 173 -2.93 -12.10 -5.31
N ASP A 174 -2.19 -11.00 -5.34
CA ASP A 174 -0.73 -11.00 -5.13
C ASP A 174 -0.42 -11.33 -3.66
N HIS A 175 0.71 -11.99 -3.40
CA HIS A 175 1.19 -12.20 -2.03
C HIS A 175 1.36 -10.87 -1.29
N LEU A 176 1.75 -9.82 -2.01
CA LEU A 176 1.79 -8.45 -1.49
C LEU A 176 0.47 -8.07 -0.80
N ALA A 177 -0.69 -8.38 -1.40
CA ALA A 177 -2.00 -8.02 -0.86
C ALA A 177 -2.34 -8.73 0.47
N CYS A 178 -1.52 -9.68 0.94
CA CYS A 178 -1.67 -10.23 2.29
C CYS A 178 -1.53 -9.18 3.40
N PHE A 179 -0.81 -8.08 3.16
CA PHE A 179 -0.68 -7.00 4.14
C PHE A 179 -2.05 -6.38 4.51
N VAL A 180 -3.04 -6.45 3.61
CA VAL A 180 -4.38 -5.87 3.79
C VAL A 180 -5.05 -6.40 5.05
N ALA A 181 -4.87 -7.69 5.36
CA ALA A 181 -5.39 -8.28 6.58
C ALA A 181 -4.83 -7.58 7.84
N GLY A 182 -3.51 -7.41 7.90
CA GLY A 182 -2.86 -6.70 9.00
C GLY A 182 -3.25 -5.23 9.08
N MET A 183 -3.40 -4.56 7.93
CA MET A 183 -3.85 -3.17 7.85
C MET A 183 -5.28 -3.00 8.39
N LEU A 184 -6.23 -3.85 7.99
CA LEU A 184 -7.62 -3.82 8.48
C LEU A 184 -7.69 -4.07 9.99
N MET A 185 -6.95 -5.06 10.49
CA MET A 185 -6.88 -5.35 11.92
C MET A 185 -6.28 -4.18 12.71
N LYS A 186 -5.20 -3.58 12.20
CA LYS A 186 -4.60 -2.38 12.80
C LYS A 186 -5.58 -1.21 12.83
N GLY A 187 -6.32 -0.97 11.75
CA GLY A 187 -7.34 0.07 11.67
C GLY A 187 -8.43 -0.14 12.73
N SER A 188 -9.00 -1.34 12.77
CA SER A 188 -10.06 -1.74 13.73
C SER A 188 -9.66 -1.50 15.19
N ARG A 189 -8.39 -1.74 15.54
CA ARG A 189 -7.88 -1.54 16.90
C ARG A 189 -7.49 -0.10 17.24
N MET A 190 -7.25 0.75 16.24
CA MET A 190 -6.72 2.10 16.44
C MET A 190 -7.80 3.19 16.38
N LEU A 191 -8.89 2.92 15.67
CA LEU A 191 -10.04 3.80 15.50
C LEU A 191 -10.94 3.83 16.74
N PRO A 192 -11.70 4.93 16.98
CA PRO A 192 -12.81 4.91 17.92
C PRO A 192 -13.83 3.83 17.54
N VAL A 193 -14.40 3.13 18.53
CA VAL A 193 -15.26 1.95 18.32
C VAL A 193 -16.45 2.26 17.41
N GLU A 194 -17.03 3.45 17.55
CA GLU A 194 -18.14 3.95 16.74
C GLU A 194 -17.78 4.21 15.27
N GLU A 195 -16.49 4.29 14.95
CA GLU A 195 -15.98 4.54 13.62
C GLU A 195 -15.50 3.27 12.90
N VAL A 196 -15.43 2.14 13.60
CA VAL A 196 -14.97 0.84 13.08
C VAL A 196 -16.11 0.16 12.32
N ASP A 197 -15.82 -0.27 11.10
CA ASP A 197 -16.74 -1.13 10.35
C ASP A 197 -16.68 -2.56 10.92
N PRO A 198 -17.82 -3.15 11.34
CA PRO A 198 -17.84 -4.49 11.93
C PRO A 198 -17.36 -5.58 10.97
N GLU A 199 -17.32 -5.33 9.66
CA GLU A 199 -16.83 -6.29 8.66
C GLU A 199 -15.30 -6.35 8.56
N TRP A 200 -14.57 -5.35 9.10
CA TRP A 200 -13.11 -5.29 8.95
C TRP A 200 -12.38 -6.43 9.67
N GLU A 201 -12.71 -6.73 10.93
CA GLU A 201 -12.05 -7.82 11.67
C GLU A 201 -12.36 -9.21 11.07
N PRO A 202 -13.63 -9.57 10.76
CA PRO A 202 -13.94 -10.81 10.06
C PRO A 202 -13.25 -10.93 8.70
N THR A 203 -13.16 -9.83 7.96
CA THR A 203 -12.45 -9.79 6.67
C THR A 203 -10.95 -9.99 6.86
N ALA A 204 -10.33 -9.31 7.83
CA ALA A 204 -8.93 -9.50 8.17
C ALA A 204 -8.61 -10.96 8.54
N ALA A 205 -9.48 -11.60 9.32
CA ALA A 205 -9.34 -13.02 9.67
C ALA A 205 -9.46 -13.93 8.44
N GLY A 206 -10.45 -13.71 7.56
CA GLY A 206 -10.65 -14.50 6.35
C GLY A 206 -9.51 -14.33 5.32
N LEU A 207 -8.96 -13.12 5.20
CA LEU A 207 -7.80 -12.85 4.37
C LEU A 207 -6.52 -13.48 4.96
N THR A 208 -6.36 -13.46 6.28
CA THR A 208 -5.24 -14.13 6.96
C THR A 208 -5.27 -15.63 6.73
N ASP A 209 -6.43 -16.28 6.85
CA ASP A 209 -6.57 -17.70 6.50
C ASP A 209 -6.21 -17.96 5.04
N THR A 210 -6.72 -17.14 4.11
CA THR A 210 -6.40 -17.29 2.68
C THR A 210 -4.90 -17.15 2.39
N CYS A 211 -4.25 -16.17 3.00
CA CYS A 211 -2.80 -16.01 2.92
C CYS A 211 -2.03 -17.19 3.54
N TYR A 212 -2.53 -17.77 4.64
CA TYR A 212 -1.99 -19.02 5.16
C TYR A 212 -2.20 -20.20 4.19
N GLN A 213 -3.35 -20.28 3.51
CA GLN A 213 -3.60 -21.29 2.48
C GLN A 213 -2.62 -21.17 1.30
N PHE A 214 -2.15 -19.96 0.96
CA PHE A 214 -1.13 -19.80 -0.09
C PHE A 214 0.14 -20.58 0.23
N TYR A 215 0.58 -20.60 1.49
CA TYR A 215 1.73 -21.37 1.95
C TYR A 215 1.39 -22.85 2.05
N LYS A 216 0.26 -23.19 2.69
CA LYS A 216 -0.14 -24.58 2.96
C LYS A 216 -0.39 -25.39 1.69
N ARG A 217 -0.94 -24.77 0.63
CA ARG A 217 -1.28 -25.44 -0.64
C ARG A 217 -0.12 -25.45 -1.64
N SER A 218 0.92 -24.66 -1.41
CA SER A 218 2.14 -24.72 -2.20
C SER A 218 2.94 -26.00 -1.91
N PRO A 219 3.46 -26.71 -2.93
CA PRO A 219 4.21 -27.95 -2.74
C PRO A 219 5.43 -27.83 -1.80
N CYS A 220 6.11 -26.67 -1.83
CA CYS A 220 7.28 -26.40 -0.99
C CYS A 220 6.95 -25.77 0.37
N GLY A 221 5.67 -25.52 0.67
CA GLY A 221 5.25 -24.85 1.90
C GLY A 221 5.50 -23.34 1.92
N LEU A 222 5.90 -22.73 0.79
CA LEU A 222 6.12 -21.29 0.62
C LEU A 222 5.16 -20.72 -0.43
N SER A 223 4.59 -19.55 -0.17
CA SER A 223 3.68 -18.91 -1.13
C SER A 223 4.38 -18.55 -2.45
N PRO A 224 3.72 -18.70 -3.61
CA PRO A 224 4.10 -18.04 -4.85
C PRO A 224 3.92 -16.51 -4.77
N GLU A 225 4.28 -15.81 -5.84
CA GLU A 225 4.05 -14.36 -5.97
C GLU A 225 2.55 -14.01 -6.03
N TYR A 226 1.70 -14.86 -6.60
CA TYR A 226 0.25 -14.66 -6.62
C TYR A 226 -0.53 -15.97 -6.89
N TYR A 227 -1.81 -15.97 -6.54
CA TYR A 227 -2.78 -17.00 -6.94
C TYR A 227 -3.87 -16.42 -7.82
N VAL A 228 -4.46 -17.26 -8.67
CA VAL A 228 -5.75 -16.99 -9.33
C VAL A 228 -6.85 -17.81 -8.68
N PHE A 229 -8.05 -17.24 -8.62
CA PHE A 229 -9.21 -17.79 -7.93
C PHE A 229 -10.27 -18.23 -8.94
N HIS A 230 -10.85 -19.41 -8.71
CA HIS A 230 -11.89 -20.01 -9.52
C HIS A 230 -13.23 -19.91 -8.78
N MET A 231 -14.01 -18.88 -9.12
CA MET A 231 -15.21 -18.48 -8.36
C MET A 231 -16.23 -19.60 -8.13
N ASP A 232 -16.38 -20.53 -9.08
CA ASP A 232 -17.40 -21.58 -9.02
C ASP A 232 -16.91 -22.90 -8.41
N ARG A 233 -15.65 -22.96 -7.96
CA ARG A 233 -15.03 -24.18 -7.42
C ARG A 233 -14.96 -24.15 -5.88
N GLN A 234 -14.65 -25.31 -5.31
CA GLN A 234 -14.41 -25.48 -3.87
C GLN A 234 -12.95 -25.82 -3.60
N PRO A 235 -12.44 -25.54 -2.40
CA PRO A 235 -11.14 -26.05 -1.95
C PRO A 235 -10.98 -27.56 -2.17
N PRO A 236 -9.80 -28.03 -2.62
CA PRO A 236 -8.59 -27.25 -2.87
C PRO A 236 -8.53 -26.57 -4.26
N ASP A 237 -9.47 -26.86 -5.17
CA ASP A 237 -9.44 -26.49 -6.60
C ASP A 237 -9.93 -25.05 -6.90
N ASP A 238 -10.30 -24.30 -5.86
CA ASP A 238 -10.76 -22.92 -5.96
C ASP A 238 -9.64 -21.89 -6.12
N MET A 239 -8.39 -22.33 -6.05
CA MET A 239 -7.21 -21.51 -6.32
C MET A 239 -6.17 -22.32 -7.12
N SER A 240 -5.40 -21.64 -7.95
CA SER A 240 -4.26 -22.26 -8.65
C SER A 240 -3.09 -21.29 -8.80
N ILE A 241 -1.88 -21.82 -8.85
CA ILE A 241 -0.64 -21.07 -9.11
C ILE A 241 -0.43 -21.00 -10.63
N PRO A 242 -0.43 -19.81 -11.25
CA PRO A 242 -0.08 -19.66 -12.66
C PRO A 242 1.38 -20.00 -12.94
N SER A 243 1.71 -20.31 -14.20
CA SER A 243 3.06 -20.77 -14.59
C SER A 243 4.16 -19.73 -14.42
N ASP A 244 3.81 -18.45 -14.41
CA ASP A 244 4.71 -17.31 -14.21
C ASP A 244 4.75 -16.82 -12.75
N ALA A 245 3.91 -17.37 -11.87
CA ALA A 245 3.84 -17.02 -10.46
C ALA A 245 4.67 -17.85 -9.46
N PRO A 246 5.32 -19.00 -9.78
CA PRO A 246 5.74 -19.96 -8.76
C PRO A 246 6.92 -19.50 -7.88
N GLN A 247 7.45 -18.31 -8.13
CA GLN A 247 8.59 -17.75 -7.42
C GLN A 247 8.19 -17.37 -6.00
N ASN A 248 9.14 -17.52 -5.06
CA ASN A 248 9.03 -16.97 -3.71
C ASN A 248 10.26 -16.11 -3.47
N LEU A 249 10.06 -14.85 -3.10
CA LEU A 249 11.14 -13.87 -2.88
C LEU A 249 11.38 -13.56 -1.40
N LEU A 250 11.08 -14.53 -0.51
CA LEU A 250 11.17 -14.38 0.95
C LEU A 250 10.33 -13.21 1.49
N ARG A 251 9.16 -13.03 0.87
CA ARG A 251 8.26 -11.92 1.14
C ARG A 251 7.59 -12.01 2.53
N PRO A 252 7.39 -10.89 3.23
CA PRO A 252 6.92 -10.90 4.62
C PRO A 252 5.40 -10.79 4.82
N GLU A 253 4.61 -10.42 3.81
CA GLU A 253 3.27 -9.82 4.05
C GLU A 253 2.28 -10.76 4.74
N ALA A 254 2.34 -12.07 4.49
CA ALA A 254 1.52 -13.04 5.21
C ALA A 254 1.92 -13.17 6.70
N ALA A 255 3.22 -13.15 7.00
CA ALA A 255 3.70 -13.18 8.38
C ALA A 255 3.39 -11.85 9.11
N GLU A 256 3.47 -10.72 8.40
CA GLU A 256 3.05 -9.42 8.91
C GLU A 256 1.56 -9.42 9.27
N ALA A 257 0.69 -9.93 8.39
CA ALA A 257 -0.73 -10.07 8.68
C ALA A 257 -0.97 -10.89 9.96
N ILE A 258 -0.32 -12.06 10.07
CA ILE A 258 -0.42 -12.94 11.25
C ILE A 258 0.05 -12.23 12.53
N PHE A 259 1.07 -11.37 12.46
CA PHE A 259 1.53 -10.60 13.62
C PHE A 259 0.45 -9.63 14.17
N TYR A 260 -0.34 -9.04 13.28
CA TYR A 260 -1.39 -8.10 13.68
C TYR A 260 -2.67 -8.79 14.18
N MET A 261 -2.95 -10.01 13.72
CA MET A 261 -4.11 -10.81 14.15
C MET A 261 -3.99 -11.23 15.62
#